data_AF-A0A9E4H4H7-F1
#
_entry.id   AF-A0A9E4H4H7-F1
#
_cell.length_a   1.000
_cell.length_b   1.000
_cell.length_c   1.000
_cell.angle_alpha   90.00
_cell.angle_beta   90.00
_cell.angle_gamma   90.00
#
_symmetry.space_group_name_H-M   'P 1'
#
loop_
_entity.id
_entity.type
_entity.pdbx_description
1 polymer ?
#
loop_
_entity_poly.entity_id
_entity_poly.type
_entity_poly.pdbx_seq_one_letter_code
_entity_poly.pdbx_strand_id
1 'polypeptide(L)' 'MKEFDHPKTVFLEVSNIISHGKQIAANGEMRAEDGTAYSFADFYELLSAGSKKLRKITSPVVKHS' A
#
# COMPACT_ATOMS: atom_id res chain seq x y z
N MET A 1 -15.48 7.01 -14.61
CA MET A 1 -14.77 7.14 -13.33
C MET A 1 -14.54 8.63 -13.11
N LYS A 2 -14.83 9.18 -11.92
CA LYS A 2 -14.32 10.50 -11.58
C LYS A 2 -12.83 10.35 -11.33
N GLU A 3 -12.03 11.01 -12.16
CA GLU A 3 -10.62 11.23 -11.85
C GLU A 3 -10.62 12.18 -10.65
N PHE A 4 -10.10 11.72 -9.52
CA PHE A 4 -9.95 12.58 -8.37
C PHE A 4 -8.73 13.46 -8.62
N ASP A 5 -8.89 14.77 -8.44
CA ASP A 5 -7.81 15.74 -8.51
C ASP A 5 -6.88 15.51 -7.30
N HIS A 6 -5.92 14.62 -7.49
CA HIS A 6 -4.91 14.26 -6.51
C HIS A 6 -3.55 14.56 -7.11
N PRO A 7 -2.63 15.15 -6.32
CA PRO A 7 -1.28 15.43 -6.78
C PRO A 7 -0.62 14.11 -7.21
N LYS A 8 0.06 14.12 -8.35
CA LYS A 8 0.71 12.92 -8.88
C LYS A 8 1.77 12.43 -7.91
N THR A 9 1.80 11.12 -7.68
CA THR A 9 2.89 10.48 -6.94
C THR A 9 4.19 10.57 -7.73
N VAL A 10 5.25 11.09 -7.11
CA VAL A 10 6.61 11.12 -7.70
C VAL A 10 7.52 10.04 -7.13
N PHE A 11 7.18 9.55 -5.94
CA PHE A 11 8.03 8.62 -5.21
C PHE A 11 7.17 7.63 -4.41
N LEU A 12 7.59 6.36 -4.43
CA LEU A 12 7.05 5.29 -3.61
C LEU A 12 8.21 4.42 -3.13
N GLU A 13 8.34 4.28 -1.82
CA GLU A 13 9.31 3.38 -1.20
C GLU A 13 8.58 2.32 -0.40
N VAL A 14 8.95 1.06 -0.61
CA VAL A 14 8.51 -0.06 0.23
C VAL A 14 9.63 -0.33 1.23
N SER A 15 9.39 0.01 2.49
CA SER A 15 10.39 -0.17 3.55
C SER A 15 10.46 -1.61 4.01
N ASN A 16 9.32 -2.31 4.08
CA ASN A 16 9.26 -3.69 4.57
C ASN A 16 8.19 -4.50 3.84
N ILE A 17 8.47 -5.81 3.73
CA ILE A 17 7.50 -6.83 3.34
C ILE A 17 7.57 -7.96 4.36
N ILE A 18 6.45 -8.27 5.00
CA ILE A 18 6.32 -9.33 6.00
C ILE A 18 5.31 -10.34 5.49
N SER A 19 5.63 -11.63 5.57
CA SER A 19 4.71 -12.69 5.15
C SER A 19 4.67 -13.82 6.18
N HIS A 20 3.46 -14.30 6.48
CA HIS A 20 3.25 -15.45 7.33
C HIS A 20 1.95 -16.18 6.97
N GLY A 21 2.05 -17.46 6.60
CA GLY A 21 0.90 -18.29 6.24
C GLY A 21 0.10 -17.71 5.05
N LYS A 22 -1.12 -17.22 5.32
CA LYS A 22 -2.01 -16.61 4.32
C LYS A 22 -1.96 -15.09 4.30
N GLN A 23 -1.20 -14.46 5.20
CA GLN A 23 -1.18 -13.02 5.38
C GLN A 23 0.15 -12.44 4.89
N ILE A 24 0.09 -11.32 4.19
CA ILE A 24 1.24 -10.53 3.76
C ILE A 24 0.95 -9.09 4.13
N ALA A 25 1.96 -8.37 4.61
CA ALA A 25 1.88 -6.93 4.83
C ALA A 25 3.05 -6.24 4.14
N ALA A 26 2.80 -5.08 3.53
CA ALA A 26 3.81 -4.20 3.00
C ALA A 26 3.56 -2.78 3.51
N ASN A 27 4.62 -2.07 3.87
CA ASN A 27 4.50 -0.68 4.32
C ASN A 27 5.62 0.18 3.76
N GLY A 28 5.40 1.49 3.82
CA GLY A 28 6.40 2.46 3.41
C GLY A 28 5.81 3.85 3.27
N GLU A 29 6.44 4.64 2.40
CA GLU A 29 6.14 6.05 2.19
C GLU A 29 5.85 6.34 0.71
N MET A 30 4.94 7.28 0.48
CA MET A 30 4.63 7.84 -0.83
C MET A 30 4.77 9.36 -0.77
N ARG A 31 5.41 9.97 -1.78
CA ARG A 31 5.47 11.43 -1.91
C ARG A 31 4.89 11.88 -3.24
N ALA A 32 4.16 12.98 -3.21
CA ALA A 32 3.52 13.59 -4.37
C ALA A 32 4.27 14.84 -4.85
N GLU A 33 3.97 15.29 -6.08
CA GLU A 33 4.60 16.47 -6.72
C GLU A 33 4.46 17.75 -5.88
N ASP A 34 3.37 17.88 -5.13
CA ASP A 34 3.09 19.05 -4.27
C ASP A 34 3.82 19.01 -2.91
N GLY A 35 4.64 17.99 -2.67
CA GLY A 35 5.34 17.76 -1.42
C GLY A 35 4.52 16.99 -0.37
N THR A 36 3.26 16.64 -0.64
CA THR A 36 2.46 15.81 0.27
C THR A 36 3.11 14.45 0.44
N ALA A 37 3.28 14.02 1.69
CA ALA A 37 3.74 12.68 2.04
C ALA A 37 2.62 11.84 2.65
N TYR A 38 2.64 10.54 2.38
CA TYR A 38 1.74 9.55 2.96
C TYR A 38 2.55 8.35 3.46
N SER A 39 2.20 7.83 4.63
CA SER A 39 2.61 6.49 5.03
C SER A 39 1.49 5.51 4.70
N PHE A 40 1.85 4.36 4.12
CA PHE A 40 0.90 3.29 3.80
C PHE A 40 1.24 2.00 4.55
N ALA A 41 0.22 1.17 4.78
CA ALA A 41 0.37 -0.15 5.38
C ALA A 41 -0.61 -1.13 4.73
N ASP A 42 -0.24 -1.68 3.58
CA ASP A 42 -1.07 -2.63 2.88
C ASP A 42 -1.08 -4.00 3.55
N PHE A 43 -2.25 -4.61 3.61
CA PHE A 43 -2.47 -5.97 4.06
C PHE A 43 -3.10 -6.78 2.93
N TYR A 44 -2.47 -7.90 2.61
CA TYR A 44 -2.90 -8.82 1.56
C TYR A 44 -3.21 -10.18 2.17
N GLU A 45 -4.33 -10.74 1.77
CA GLU A 45 -4.76 -12.05 2.21
C GLU A 45 -4.78 -13.02 1.02
N LEU A 46 -4.08 -14.14 1.13
CA LEU A 46 -4.04 -15.21 0.12
C LEU A 46 -5.26 -16.13 0.25
N LEU A 47 -5.67 -16.76 -0.86
CA LEU A 47 -6.70 -17.82 -0.81
C LEU A 47 -6.29 -18.97 0.13
N SER A 48 -5.03 -19.40 0.03
CA SER A 48 -4.39 -20.42 0.88
C SER A 48 -2.90 -20.11 1.07
N ALA A 49 -2.24 -20.77 2.03
CA ALA A 49 -0.83 -20.53 2.29
C ALA A 49 0.00 -20.96 1.06
N GLY A 50 0.93 -20.11 0.62
CA GLY A 50 1.72 -20.33 -0.60
C GLY A 50 0.96 -20.11 -1.92
N SER A 51 -0.32 -19.72 -1.89
CA SER A 51 -1.08 -19.39 -3.10
C SER A 51 -0.57 -18.12 -3.77
N LYS A 52 -0.60 -18.08 -5.10
CA LYS A 52 -0.33 -16.86 -5.89
C LYS A 52 -1.58 -15.99 -6.11
N LYS A 53 -2.73 -16.38 -5.55
CA LYS A 53 -4.01 -15.68 -5.71
C LYS A 53 -4.38 -14.96 -4.42
N LEU A 54 -4.69 -13.67 -4.55
CA LEU A 54 -5.21 -12.84 -3.46
C LEU A 54 -6.71 -13.05 -3.30
N ARG A 55 -7.16 -13.13 -2.04
CA ARG A 55 -8.55 -13.07 -1.62
C ARG A 55 -9.01 -11.63 -1.38
N LYS A 56 -8.17 -10.85 -0.68
CA LYS A 56 -8.51 -9.51 -0.20
C LYS A 56 -7.27 -8.64 -0.12
N ILE A 57 -7.45 -7.35 -0.37
CA ILE A 57 -6.47 -6.30 -0.12
C ILE A 57 -7.12 -5.26 0.78
N THR A 58 -6.38 -4.72 1.74
CA THR A 58 -6.78 -3.59 2.57
C THR A 58 -5.63 -2.60 2.61
N SER A 59 -5.87 -1.37 2.19
CA SER A 59 -4.85 -0.33 2.00
C SER A 59 -5.20 0.94 2.79
N PRO A 60 -4.92 0.98 4.09
CA PRO A 60 -4.94 2.21 4.88
C PRO A 60 -3.76 3.11 4.48
N VAL A 61 -4.02 4.41 4.46
CA VAL A 61 -3.02 5.45 4.27
C VAL A 61 -3.19 6.53 5.33
N VAL A 62 -2.08 7.11 5.76
CA VAL A 62 -2.03 8.25 6.68
C VAL A 62 -1.34 9.38 5.95
N LYS A 63 -2.04 10.50 5.80
CA LYS A 63 -1.48 11.74 5.26
C LYS A 63 -0.68 12.45 6.34
N HIS A 64 0.54 12.89 6.01
CA HIS A 64 1.31 13.78 6.88
C HIS A 64 0.83 15.23 6.71
N SER A 65 0.81 15.97 7.81
CA SER A 65 0.38 17.39 7.88
C SER A 65 1.48 18.36 7.50
#